data_AF-A0AAV0WVP4-F1
#
_entry.id   AF-A0AAV0WVP4-F1
#
_cell.length_a   1.000
_cell.length_b   1.000
_cell.length_c   1.000
_cell.angle_alpha   90.00
_cell.angle_beta   90.00
_cell.angle_gamma   90.00
#
_symmetry.space_group_name_H-M   'P 1'
#
loop_
_entity.id
_entity.type
_entity.pdbx_description
1 polymer ?
#
loop_
_entity_poly.entity_id
_entity_poly.type
_entity_poly.pdbx_seq_one_letter_code
_entity_poly.pdbx_strand_id
1 'polypeptide(L)'
;MASATKIQLVMDIIDGALYDKSKPWDATFGRVEALTGLPRFKVLMCVVLLTSVLLVYGSSAEVVSNAIGLVYPAVATISLTVSPPMWRKYDRVSAATEALNEKFTYWMTFTAILILESLCRPVLRLLPLYQMCRTWFFIWCFAPIRDNGSAYIYDAIIRPRFELSVDSD
;
A
#
# COMPACT_ATOMS: atom_id res chain seq x y z
N MET A 1 30.00 -6.74 5.98
CA MET A 1 29.89 -5.48 6.74
C MET A 1 28.89 -4.50 6.12
N ALA A 2 28.94 -4.18 4.82
CA ALA A 2 28.02 -3.21 4.19
C ALA A 2 26.50 -3.52 4.32
N SER A 3 26.11 -4.80 4.33
CA SER A 3 24.69 -5.18 4.48
C SER A 3 24.13 -4.93 5.89
N ALA A 4 24.97 -5.04 6.93
CA ALA A 4 24.55 -4.79 8.31
C ALA A 4 24.31 -3.28 8.55
N THR A 5 25.14 -2.43 7.95
CA THR A 5 24.99 -0.97 8.01
C THR A 5 23.71 -0.49 7.33
N LYS A 6 23.34 -1.10 6.19
CA LYS A 6 22.07 -0.79 5.51
C LYS A 6 20.85 -1.17 6.35
N ILE A 7 20.88 -2.34 7.00
CA ILE A 7 19.77 -2.80 7.86
C ILE A 7 19.62 -1.86 9.07
N GLN A 8 20.72 -1.49 9.72
CA GLN A 8 20.70 -0.56 10.85
C GLN A 8 20.15 0.81 10.45
N LEU A 9 20.57 1.33 9.30
CA LEU A 9 20.06 2.60 8.77
C LEU A 9 18.54 2.55 8.55
N VAL A 10 18.03 1.44 7.97
CA VAL A 10 16.58 1.26 7.78
C VAL A 10 15.85 1.18 9.13
N MET A 11 16.41 0.47 10.11
CA MET A 11 15.84 0.40 11.45
C MET A 11 15.77 1.78 12.10
N ASP A 12 16.82 2.59 12.00
CA ASP A 12 16.87 3.94 12.57
C ASP A 12 15.90 4.91 11.87
N ILE A 13 15.71 4.79 10.55
CA ILE A 13 14.70 5.56 9.83
C ILE A 13 13.29 5.20 10.30
N ILE A 14 13.01 3.89 10.44
CA ILE A 14 11.70 3.41 10.88
C ILE A 14 11.43 3.87 12.31
N ASP A 15 12.42 3.77 13.20
CA ASP A 15 12.30 4.22 14.58
C ASP A 15 12.10 5.74 14.65
N GLY A 16 12.86 6.52 13.88
CA GLY A 16 12.65 7.96 13.74
C GLY A 16 11.25 8.33 13.23
N ALA A 17 10.71 7.58 12.27
CA ALA A 17 9.35 7.79 11.75
C ALA A 17 8.25 7.37 12.74
N LEU A 18 8.52 6.42 13.65
CA LEU A 18 7.60 5.97 14.69
C LEU A 18 7.43 7.00 15.82
N TYR A 19 8.44 7.83 16.07
CA TYR A 19 8.42 8.90 17.08
C TYR A 19 8.06 10.29 16.50
N ASP A 20 7.72 10.35 15.21
CA ASP A 20 7.30 11.59 14.55
C ASP A 20 5.87 11.99 14.96
N LYS A 21 5.77 13.01 15.83
CA LYS A 21 4.50 13.57 16.33
C LYS A 21 3.61 14.21 15.27
N SER A 22 4.14 14.49 14.08
CA SER A 22 3.34 15.04 12.98
C SER A 22 2.42 13.99 12.34
N LYS A 23 2.65 12.71 12.63
CA LYS A 23 1.98 11.60 11.96
C LYS A 23 0.78 11.09 12.77
N PRO A 24 -0.30 10.65 12.10
CA PRO A 24 -1.52 10.22 12.78
C PRO A 24 -1.36 8.94 13.61
N TRP A 25 -0.27 8.19 13.41
CA TRP A 25 0.00 6.96 14.14
C TRP A 25 0.67 7.19 15.51
N ASP A 26 1.30 8.35 15.75
CA ASP A 26 2.01 8.66 17.00
C ASP A 26 1.10 8.53 18.23
N ALA A 27 -0.12 9.07 18.15
CA ALA A 27 -1.10 9.01 19.25
C ALA A 27 -1.52 7.56 19.60
N THR A 28 -1.69 6.72 18.57
CA THR A 28 -2.04 5.31 18.77
C THR A 28 -0.88 4.52 19.35
N PHE A 29 0.32 4.66 18.77
CA PHE A 29 1.51 4.00 19.28
C PHE A 29 1.89 4.47 20.68
N GLY A 30 1.72 5.76 21.00
CA GLY A 30 1.95 6.29 22.34
C GLY A 30 1.00 5.72 23.40
N ARG A 31 -0.27 5.49 23.06
CA ARG A 31 -1.22 4.78 23.95
C ARG A 31 -0.81 3.33 24.18
N VAL A 32 -0.39 2.64 23.13
CA VAL A 32 0.03 1.23 23.23
C VAL A 32 1.34 1.09 23.99
N GLU A 33 2.29 2.01 23.78
CA GLU A 33 3.55 2.10 24.54
C GLU A 33 3.29 2.37 26.02
N ALA A 34 2.38 3.30 26.36
CA ALA A 34 2.01 3.58 27.75
C ALA A 34 1.35 2.39 28.46
N LEU A 35 0.62 1.54 27.73
CA LEU A 35 -0.03 0.35 28.29
C LEU A 35 0.92 -0.85 28.40
N THR A 36 1.84 -1.03 27.45
CA THR A 36 2.70 -2.22 27.35
C THR A 36 4.09 -2.01 27.92
N GLY A 37 4.57 -0.77 28.03
CA GLY A 37 5.95 -0.44 28.40
C GLY A 37 6.99 -0.87 27.37
N LEU A 38 6.57 -1.29 26.17
CA LEU A 38 7.45 -1.75 25.10
C LEU A 38 7.79 -0.62 24.12
N PRO A 39 9.02 -0.59 23.56
CA PRO A 39 9.40 0.40 22.55
C PRO A 39 8.56 0.23 21.28
N ARG A 40 8.20 1.34 20.65
CA ARG A 40 7.29 1.38 19.49
C ARG A 40 7.72 0.49 18.33
N PHE A 41 9.02 0.36 18.09
CA PHE A 41 9.56 -0.55 17.06
C PHE A 41 9.19 -2.02 17.31
N LYS A 42 9.25 -2.49 18.56
CA LYS A 42 8.86 -3.88 18.91
C LYS A 42 7.36 -4.08 18.81
N VAL A 43 6.57 -3.06 19.15
CA VAL A 43 5.11 -3.06 18.95
C VAL A 43 4.78 -3.17 17.47
N LEU A 44 5.44 -2.38 16.61
CA LEU A 44 5.28 -2.47 15.15
C LEU A 44 5.60 -3.87 14.63
N MET A 45 6.74 -4.44 15.03
CA MET A 45 7.12 -5.80 14.64
C MET A 45 6.09 -6.85 15.10
N CYS A 46 5.55 -6.70 16.31
CA CYS A 46 4.49 -7.56 16.82
C CYS A 46 3.22 -7.44 15.98
N VAL A 47 2.80 -6.23 15.62
CA VAL A 47 1.64 -6.00 14.74
C VAL A 47 1.85 -6.61 13.36
N VAL A 48 3.03 -6.44 12.77
CA VAL A 48 3.37 -7.02 11.45
C VAL A 48 3.35 -8.54 11.51
N LEU A 49 3.96 -9.14 12.53
CA LEU A 49 3.96 -10.60 12.72
C LEU A 49 2.55 -11.14 12.97
N LEU A 50 1.78 -10.48 13.84
CA LEU A 50 0.40 -10.87 14.12
C LEU A 50 -0.47 -10.79 12.86
N THR A 51 -0.35 -9.70 12.09
CA THR A 51 -1.03 -9.54 10.80
C THR A 51 -0.62 -10.64 9.83
N SER A 52 0.67 -10.99 9.81
CA SER A 52 1.22 -12.10 9.00
C SER A 52 0.87 -13.50 9.53
N VAL A 53 0.24 -13.63 10.68
CA VAL A 53 -0.35 -14.91 11.13
C VAL A 53 -1.84 -14.92 10.83
N LEU A 54 -2.52 -13.80 11.08
CA LEU A 54 -3.95 -13.62 10.81
C LEU A 54 -4.30 -13.74 9.33
N LEU A 55 -3.38 -13.39 8.43
CA LEU A 55 -3.59 -13.51 6.99
C LEU A 55 -3.43 -14.96 6.47
N VAL A 56 -2.93 -15.94 7.26
CA VAL A 56 -2.71 -17.34 6.79
C VAL A 56 -3.99 -18.18 6.86
N TYR A 57 -4.87 -17.90 7.82
CA TYR A 57 -6.01 -18.78 8.12
C TYR A 57 -7.32 -18.01 8.31
N GLY A 58 -8.36 -18.46 7.57
CA GLY A 58 -9.77 -18.15 7.84
C GLY A 58 -10.41 -17.08 6.93
N SER A 59 -11.75 -17.03 6.93
CA SER A 59 -12.55 -16.00 6.24
C SER A 59 -12.20 -14.57 6.68
N SER A 60 -11.66 -14.39 7.88
CA SER A 60 -11.17 -13.11 8.38
C SER A 60 -10.02 -12.55 7.56
N ALA A 61 -9.20 -13.41 6.93
CA ALA A 61 -8.05 -12.97 6.14
C ALA A 61 -8.47 -12.21 4.86
N GLU A 62 -9.55 -12.65 4.20
CA GLU A 62 -10.14 -11.96 3.04
C GLU A 62 -10.70 -10.58 3.42
N VAL A 63 -11.40 -10.50 4.55
CA VAL A 63 -11.98 -9.25 5.05
C VAL A 63 -10.88 -8.26 5.45
N VAL A 64 -9.86 -8.71 6.18
CA VAL A 64 -8.76 -7.86 6.64
C VAL A 64 -7.91 -7.38 5.46
N SER A 65 -7.55 -8.25 4.52
CA SER A 65 -6.77 -7.83 3.34
C SER A 65 -7.55 -6.86 2.45
N ASN A 66 -8.85 -7.08 2.26
CA ASN A 66 -9.69 -6.18 1.47
C ASN A 66 -9.89 -4.84 2.18
N ALA A 67 -10.04 -4.85 3.51
CA ALA A 67 -10.12 -3.62 4.30
C ALA A 67 -8.81 -2.82 4.21
N ILE A 68 -7.64 -3.46 4.32
CA ILE A 68 -6.34 -2.80 4.15
C ILE A 68 -6.21 -2.21 2.74
N GLY A 69 -6.54 -3.02 1.71
CA GLY A 69 -6.52 -2.60 0.31
C GLY A 69 -7.56 -1.54 -0.07
N LEU A 70 -8.56 -1.29 0.77
CA LEU A 70 -9.59 -0.28 0.57
C LEU A 70 -9.31 1.01 1.36
N VAL A 71 -9.13 0.89 2.68
CA VAL A 71 -9.08 2.03 3.62
C VAL A 71 -7.85 2.88 3.37
N TYR A 72 -6.69 2.26 3.20
CA TYR A 72 -5.43 2.97 3.03
C TYR A 72 -5.39 3.84 1.75
N PRO A 73 -5.70 3.31 0.56
CA PRO A 73 -5.84 4.13 -0.66
C PRO A 73 -7.01 5.10 -0.60
N ALA A 74 -8.14 4.77 0.03
CA ALA A 74 -9.28 5.68 0.13
C ALA A 74 -8.91 6.96 0.91
N VAL A 75 -8.21 6.83 2.04
CA VAL A 75 -7.72 7.98 2.79
C VAL A 75 -6.74 8.81 1.95
N ALA A 76 -5.84 8.15 1.22
CA ALA A 76 -4.91 8.85 0.34
C ALA A 76 -5.63 9.61 -0.80
N THR A 77 -6.60 8.98 -1.48
CA THR A 77 -7.40 9.63 -2.53
C THR A 77 -8.19 10.82 -1.97
N ILE A 78 -8.83 10.68 -0.80
CA ILE A 78 -9.54 11.80 -0.14
C ILE A 78 -8.56 12.93 0.21
N SER A 79 -7.38 12.60 0.72
CA SER A 79 -6.36 13.61 1.06
C SER A 79 -5.88 14.39 -0.17
N LEU A 80 -5.76 13.74 -1.33
CA LEU A 80 -5.38 14.40 -2.58
C LEU A 80 -6.49 15.34 -3.10
N THR A 81 -7.76 14.98 -2.90
CA THR A 81 -8.90 15.83 -3.28
C THR A 81 -9.03 17.04 -2.36
N VAL A 82 -8.84 16.86 -1.05
CA VAL A 82 -8.99 17.92 -0.04
C VAL A 82 -7.75 18.82 0.02
N SER A 83 -6.56 18.28 -0.23
CA SER A 83 -5.29 18.98 -0.12
C SER A 83 -4.36 18.56 -1.25
N PRO A 84 -4.43 19.24 -2.42
CA PRO A 84 -3.61 18.88 -3.56
C PRO A 84 -2.11 19.01 -3.23
N PRO A 85 -1.28 18.03 -3.66
CA PRO A 85 0.13 17.97 -3.30
C PRO A 85 0.89 19.21 -3.77
N MET A 86 1.65 19.85 -2.87
CA MET A 86 2.37 21.11 -3.10
C MET A 86 3.70 20.93 -3.88
N TRP A 87 4.01 19.71 -4.33
CA TRP A 87 5.38 19.30 -4.66
C TRP A 87 5.78 19.44 -6.15
N ARG A 88 4.93 20.00 -7.02
CA ARG A 88 5.21 20.12 -8.46
C ARG A 88 4.93 21.54 -8.95
N LYS A 89 5.86 22.08 -9.74
CA LYS A 89 5.90 23.47 -10.27
C LYS A 89 4.77 23.80 -11.28
N TYR A 90 3.72 22.99 -11.33
CA TYR A 90 2.56 23.08 -12.24
C TYR A 90 1.30 23.50 -11.47
N ASP A 91 0.26 23.93 -12.19
CA ASP A 91 -1.03 24.29 -11.62
C ASP A 91 -1.55 23.24 -10.64
N ARG A 92 -2.01 23.69 -9.46
CA ARG A 92 -2.47 22.84 -8.34
C ARG A 92 -3.53 21.82 -8.76
N VAL A 93 -4.34 22.17 -9.76
CA VAL A 93 -5.40 21.30 -10.31
C VAL A 93 -4.77 20.17 -11.12
N SER A 94 -3.85 20.47 -12.05
CA SER A 94 -3.21 19.46 -12.91
C SER A 94 -2.39 18.44 -12.12
N ALA A 95 -1.63 18.89 -11.12
CA ALA A 95 -0.84 17.98 -10.27
C ALA A 95 -1.72 17.04 -9.43
N ALA A 96 -2.89 17.51 -8.97
CA ALA A 96 -3.85 16.68 -8.25
C ALA A 96 -4.52 15.66 -9.17
N THR A 97 -4.85 16.07 -10.40
CA THR A 97 -5.42 15.18 -11.43
C THR A 97 -4.44 14.07 -11.83
N GLU A 98 -3.16 14.38 -12.00
CA GLU A 98 -2.12 13.37 -12.29
C GLU A 98 -1.99 12.35 -11.15
N ALA A 99 -1.88 12.83 -9.90
CA ALA A 99 -1.81 11.96 -8.74
C ALA A 99 -3.10 11.12 -8.55
N LEU A 100 -4.26 11.68 -8.87
CA LEU A 100 -5.53 10.96 -8.85
C LEU A 100 -5.55 9.87 -9.93
N ASN A 101 -5.06 10.16 -11.14
CA ASN A 101 -5.00 9.19 -12.24
C ASN A 101 -4.09 8.00 -11.90
N GLU A 102 -2.92 8.24 -11.30
CA GLU A 102 -2.04 7.18 -10.81
C GLU A 102 -2.73 6.27 -9.78
N LYS A 103 -3.50 6.87 -8.86
CA LYS A 103 -4.31 6.12 -7.88
C LYS A 103 -5.50 5.40 -8.51
N PHE A 104 -6.05 5.92 -9.61
CA PHE A 104 -7.14 5.27 -10.34
C PHE A 104 -6.68 3.98 -11.02
N THR A 105 -5.46 3.92 -11.57
CA THR A 105 -4.88 2.68 -12.11
C THR A 105 -4.77 1.58 -11.05
N TYR A 106 -4.45 1.96 -9.81
CA TYR A 106 -4.49 1.03 -8.67
C TYR A 106 -5.92 0.51 -8.44
N TRP A 107 -6.93 1.38 -8.41
CA TRP A 107 -8.32 0.97 -8.22
C TRP A 107 -8.80 -0.03 -9.29
N MET A 108 -8.41 0.19 -10.56
CA MET A 108 -8.71 -0.76 -11.63
C MET A 108 -8.03 -2.12 -11.42
N THR A 109 -6.77 -2.12 -10.98
CA THR A 109 -6.04 -3.36 -10.68
C THR A 109 -6.64 -4.10 -9.48
N PHE A 110 -7.03 -3.35 -8.44
CA PHE A 110 -7.65 -3.87 -7.23
C PHE A 110 -9.00 -4.54 -7.52
N THR A 111 -9.87 -3.87 -8.28
CA THR A 111 -11.17 -4.44 -8.65
C THR A 111 -11.05 -5.64 -9.59
N ALA A 112 -10.11 -5.62 -10.55
CA ALA A 112 -9.83 -6.77 -11.41
C ALA A 112 -9.40 -8.00 -10.60
N ILE A 113 -8.52 -7.82 -9.61
CA ILE A 113 -8.09 -8.91 -8.72
C ILE A 113 -9.25 -9.41 -7.85
N LEU A 114 -10.12 -8.53 -7.34
CA LEU A 114 -11.30 -8.94 -6.58
C LEU A 114 -12.28 -9.77 -7.41
N ILE A 115 -12.49 -9.40 -8.67
CA ILE A 115 -13.35 -10.15 -9.60
C ILE A 115 -12.72 -11.52 -9.90
N LEU A 116 -11.43 -11.55 -10.24
CA LEU A 116 -10.70 -12.79 -10.53
C LEU A 116 -10.70 -13.73 -9.32
N GLU A 117 -10.49 -13.21 -8.13
CA GLU A 117 -10.55 -13.96 -6.88
C GLU A 117 -11.94 -14.51 -6.62
N SER A 118 -12.99 -13.72 -6.88
CA SER A 118 -14.37 -14.19 -6.76
C SER A 118 -14.65 -15.41 -7.64
N LEU A 119 -14.05 -15.46 -8.83
CA LEU A 119 -14.16 -16.58 -9.77
C LEU A 119 -13.30 -17.78 -9.32
N CYS A 120 -12.13 -17.52 -8.75
CA CYS A 120 -11.16 -18.55 -8.36
C CYS A 120 -11.26 -19.02 -6.89
N ARG A 121 -12.23 -18.52 -6.10
CA ARG A 121 -12.45 -18.87 -4.68
C ARG A 121 -12.24 -20.35 -4.30
N PRO A 122 -12.78 -21.35 -5.03
CA PRO A 122 -12.56 -22.76 -4.65
C PRO A 122 -11.09 -23.21 -4.84
N VAL A 123 -10.40 -22.72 -5.87
CA VAL A 123 -9.00 -23.03 -6.15
C VAL A 123 -8.08 -22.32 -5.15
N LEU A 124 -8.38 -21.07 -4.84
CA LEU A 124 -7.57 -20.24 -3.94
C LEU A 124 -7.64 -20.70 -2.47
N ARG A 125 -8.77 -21.29 -2.05
CA ARG A 125 -8.88 -21.92 -0.72
C ARG A 125 -7.96 -23.13 -0.51
N LEU A 126 -7.47 -23.74 -1.58
CA LEU A 126 -6.50 -24.85 -1.50
C LEU A 126 -5.07 -24.35 -1.24
N LEU A 127 -4.79 -23.05 -1.45
CA LEU A 127 -3.47 -22.45 -1.32
C LEU A 127 -3.40 -21.55 -0.07
N PRO A 128 -2.91 -22.06 1.09
CA PRO A 128 -2.92 -21.32 2.35
C PRO A 128 -2.02 -20.06 2.35
N LEU A 129 -1.04 -19.98 1.45
CA LEU A 129 -0.13 -18.83 1.33
C LEU A 129 -0.60 -17.77 0.32
N TYR A 130 -1.68 -18.03 -0.44
CA TYR A 130 -2.14 -17.10 -1.47
C TYR A 130 -2.53 -15.73 -0.89
N GLN A 131 -3.22 -15.72 0.24
CA GLN A 131 -3.71 -14.49 0.87
C GLN A 131 -2.57 -13.57 1.33
N MET A 132 -1.44 -14.14 1.74
CA MET A 132 -0.21 -13.40 2.02
C MET A 132 0.34 -12.75 0.77
N CYS A 133 0.64 -13.57 -0.25
CA CYS A 133 1.25 -13.07 -1.49
C CYS A 133 0.40 -11.97 -2.12
N ARG A 134 -0.93 -12.13 -2.12
CA ARG A 134 -1.89 -11.12 -2.57
C ARG A 134 -1.78 -9.81 -1.78
N THR A 135 -1.76 -9.88 -0.46
CA THR A 135 -1.68 -8.68 0.39
C THR A 135 -0.35 -7.94 0.20
N TRP A 136 0.76 -8.68 0.12
CA TRP A 136 2.08 -8.12 -0.17
C TRP A 136 2.14 -7.47 -1.55
N PHE A 137 1.54 -8.10 -2.55
CA PHE A 137 1.40 -7.51 -3.89
C PHE A 137 0.64 -6.19 -3.85
N PHE A 138 -0.48 -6.09 -3.11
CA PHE A 138 -1.20 -4.83 -2.97
C PHE A 138 -0.42 -3.75 -2.23
N ILE A 139 0.31 -4.12 -1.17
CA ILE A 139 1.19 -3.20 -0.46
C ILE A 139 2.24 -2.64 -1.42
N TRP A 140 2.84 -3.49 -2.27
CA TRP A 140 3.81 -3.05 -3.27
C TRP A 140 3.19 -2.18 -4.38
N CYS A 141 1.99 -2.52 -4.85
CA CYS A 141 1.27 -1.70 -5.82
C CYS A 141 0.90 -0.32 -5.27
N PHE A 142 0.78 -0.17 -3.95
CA PHE A 142 0.37 1.08 -3.30
C PHE A 142 1.53 1.87 -2.66
N ALA A 143 2.67 1.23 -2.41
CA ALA A 143 3.83 1.86 -1.77
C ALA A 143 4.13 3.25 -2.38
N PRO A 144 4.55 4.26 -1.63
CA PRO A 144 4.88 5.57 -2.20
C PRO A 144 6.27 5.57 -2.85
N ILE A 145 6.55 4.63 -3.75
CA ILE A 145 7.81 4.50 -4.50
C ILE A 145 7.58 5.04 -5.93
N ARG A 146 8.63 5.46 -6.64
CA ARG A 146 8.48 5.94 -8.03
C ARG A 146 8.08 4.80 -8.99
N ASP A 147 8.64 3.61 -8.78
CA ASP A 147 8.35 2.39 -9.54
C ASP A 147 7.41 1.47 -8.75
N ASN A 148 6.19 1.92 -8.53
CA ASN A 148 5.16 1.10 -7.88
C ASN A 148 4.65 0.02 -8.83
N GLY A 149 4.14 -1.08 -8.27
CA GLY A 149 3.50 -2.13 -9.09
C GLY A 149 2.38 -1.61 -9.99
N SER A 150 1.64 -0.57 -9.56
CA SER A 150 0.62 0.07 -10.41
C SER A 150 1.20 0.93 -11.53
N ALA A 151 2.33 1.60 -11.29
CA ALA A 151 3.05 2.37 -12.31
C ALA A 151 3.68 1.45 -13.36
N TYR A 152 4.22 0.30 -12.91
CA TYR A 152 4.70 -0.74 -13.81
C TYR A 152 3.58 -1.28 -14.71
N ILE A 153 2.39 -1.53 -14.16
CA ILE A 153 1.21 -1.97 -14.92
C ILE A 153 0.77 -0.88 -15.93
N TYR A 154 0.83 0.40 -15.53
CA TYR A 154 0.50 1.52 -16.41
C TYR A 154 1.44 1.58 -17.62
N ASP A 155 2.75 1.56 -17.36
CA ASP A 155 3.76 1.63 -18.41
C ASP A 155 3.76 0.40 -19.32
N ALA A 156 3.50 -0.79 -18.77
CA ALA A 156 3.54 -2.03 -19.52
C ALA A 156 2.26 -2.30 -20.35
N ILE A 157 1.09 -1.87 -19.89
CA ILE A 157 -0.19 -2.26 -20.49
C ILE A 157 -0.94 -1.05 -21.08
N ILE A 158 -1.01 0.06 -20.36
CA ILE A 158 -1.89 1.19 -20.71
C ILE A 158 -1.20 2.10 -21.74
N ARG A 159 0.05 2.48 -21.46
CA ARG A 159 0.84 3.36 -22.34
C ARG A 159 0.96 2.84 -23.79
N PRO A 160 1.36 1.57 -24.05
CA PRO A 160 1.52 1.09 -25.42
C PRO A 160 0.18 0.94 -26.17
N ARG A 161 -0.94 0.71 -25.47
CA ARG A 161 -2.27 0.61 -26.11
C ARG A 161 -2.81 1.96 -26.56
N PHE A 162 -2.49 3.03 -25.82
CA PHE A 162 -2.93 4.39 -26.16
C PHE A 162 -2.05 5.04 -27.22
N GLU A 163 -0.72 4.89 -27.14
CA GLU A 163 0.19 5.42 -28.16
C GLU A 163 -0.08 4.76 -29.53
N LEU A 164 -0.36 3.46 -29.55
CA LEU A 164 -0.70 2.73 -30.77
C LEU A 164 -2.07 3.13 -31.36
N SER A 165 -2.97 3.72 -30.58
CA SER A 165 -4.27 4.23 -31.06
C SER A 165 -4.21 5.66 -31.60
N VAL A 166 -3.22 6.45 -31.18
CA VAL A 166 -3.02 7.84 -31.63
C VAL A 166 -2.28 7.88 -32.97
N ASP A 167 -1.40 6.90 -33.25
CA ASP A 167 -0.71 6.79 -34.54
C ASP A 167 -1.59 6.19 -35.67
N SER A 168 -2.80 5.70 -35.34
CA SER A 168 -3.72 5.06 -36.29
C SER A 168 -4.87 5.94 -36.81
N ASP A 169 -4.94 7.21 -36.37
CA ASP A 169 -5.84 8.26 -36.89
C ASP A 169 -5.05 9.32 -37.66
#